data_AF-N8Y5Y7-F1
#
_entry.id   AF-N8Y5Y7-F1
#
_cell.length_a   1.000
_cell.length_b   1.000
_cell.length_c   1.000
_cell.angle_alpha   90.00
_cell.angle_beta   90.00
_cell.angle_gamma   90.00
#
_symmetry.space_group_name_H-M   'P 1'
#
loop_
_entity.id
_entity.type
_entity.pdbx_description
1 polymer ?
#
loop_
_entity_poly.entity_id
_entity_poly.type
_entity_poly.pdbx_seq_one_letter_code
_entity_poly.pdbx_strand_id
1 'polypeptide(L)'
;MKKILTCIVLSLSLNLGFSAHSFAGFYDMEDVEQHFNEYKKAKSADEALTALFHMKNATIDCWVNLPPKLNQLNQYDPKVLAYRATIDRLLEQVYLARQLVLDGKFNEAQKLAKKMEEIKKEGHKKFK
;
A
#
# COMPACT_ATOMS: atom_id res chain seq x y z
N MET A 1 -27.57 21.73 52.23
CA MET A 1 -26.18 21.62 51.74
C MET A 1 -25.75 20.16 51.79
N LYS A 2 -24.96 19.74 50.80
CA LYS A 2 -24.27 18.44 50.63
C LYS A 2 -24.85 17.54 49.55
N LYS A 3 -23.91 17.05 48.72
CA LYS A 3 -23.90 15.93 47.76
C LYS A 3 -24.02 16.36 46.29
N ILE A 4 -23.24 15.90 45.32
CA ILE A 4 -22.09 14.97 45.21
C ILE A 4 -21.41 15.31 43.84
N LEU A 5 -20.09 15.16 43.81
CA LEU A 5 -19.19 15.13 42.65
C LEU A 5 -19.66 14.13 41.56
N THR A 6 -19.69 14.51 40.27
CA THR A 6 -19.62 13.51 39.19
C THR A 6 -18.84 14.05 38.00
N CYS A 7 -17.63 13.52 37.83
CA CYS A 7 -16.77 13.63 36.66
C CYS A 7 -17.48 13.08 35.42
N ILE A 8 -17.52 13.88 34.35
CA ILE A 8 -17.85 13.38 33.00
C ILE A 8 -16.51 13.15 32.30
N VAL A 9 -16.01 11.91 32.41
CA VAL A 9 -14.90 11.43 31.59
C VAL A 9 -15.51 10.98 30.27
N LEU A 10 -15.35 11.78 29.21
CA LEU A 10 -15.69 11.39 27.86
C LEU A 10 -14.68 10.31 27.42
N SER A 11 -15.02 9.04 27.59
CA SER A 11 -14.26 7.93 27.04
C SER A 11 -14.45 7.87 25.53
N LEU A 12 -13.52 8.46 24.79
CA LEU A 12 -13.37 8.26 23.35
C LEU A 12 -12.74 6.88 23.12
N SER A 13 -13.58 5.85 23.00
CA SER A 13 -13.12 4.52 22.58
C SER A 13 -12.78 4.55 21.09
N LEU A 14 -11.52 4.88 20.78
CA LEU A 14 -10.92 4.56 19.49
C LEU A 14 -10.86 3.03 19.36
N ASN A 15 -11.89 2.45 18.75
CA ASN A 15 -11.79 1.11 18.19
C ASN A 15 -10.93 1.20 16.92
N LEU A 16 -9.61 1.16 17.09
CA LEU A 16 -8.71 0.75 16.02
C LEU A 16 -8.91 -0.77 15.85
N GLY A 17 -9.90 -1.14 15.04
CA GLY A 17 -10.09 -2.51 14.60
C GLY A 17 -8.86 -2.92 13.79
N PHE A 18 -7.90 -3.57 14.46
CA PHE A 18 -6.78 -4.21 13.78
C PHE A 18 -7.32 -5.49 13.15
N SER A 19 -7.59 -5.44 11.84
CA SER A 19 -7.86 -6.65 11.09
C SER A 19 -6.56 -7.46 11.00
N ALA A 20 -6.40 -8.43 11.90
CA ALA A 20 -5.42 -9.49 11.74
C ALA A 20 -5.94 -10.44 10.65
N HIS A 21 -5.64 -10.14 9.39
CA HIS A 21 -5.85 -11.09 8.29
C HIS A 21 -4.62 -11.99 8.18
N SER A 22 -4.74 -13.21 8.70
CA SER A 22 -3.89 -14.32 8.32
C SER A 22 -4.42 -14.87 6.99
N PHE A 23 -3.86 -14.43 5.87
CA PHE A 23 -4.20 -14.99 4.56
C PHE A 23 -3.10 -15.96 4.11
N ALA A 24 -3.40 -17.25 4.22
CA ALA A 24 -2.66 -18.31 3.57
C ALA A 24 -3.08 -18.36 2.09
N GLY A 25 -2.52 -17.47 1.29
CA GLY A 25 -2.72 -17.41 -0.15
C GLY A 25 -1.81 -16.32 -0.71
N PHE A 26 -0.98 -16.69 -1.69
CA PHE A 26 -0.11 -15.85 -2.51
C PHE A 26 -0.29 -14.33 -2.35
N TYR A 27 0.78 -13.64 -1.94
CA TYR A 27 0.92 -12.19 -2.06
C TYR A 27 0.72 -11.75 -3.53
N ASP A 28 -0.52 -11.41 -3.87
CA ASP A 28 -0.96 -10.99 -5.21
C ASP A 28 -0.97 -9.45 -5.26
N MET A 29 -0.97 -8.91 -6.48
CA MET A 29 -1.31 -7.52 -6.80
C MET A 29 -2.64 -7.06 -6.17
N GLU A 30 -3.46 -7.95 -5.64
CA GLU A 30 -4.63 -7.62 -4.82
C GLU A 30 -4.27 -6.88 -3.53
N ASP A 31 -3.21 -7.29 -2.81
CA ASP A 31 -2.74 -6.59 -1.61
C ASP A 31 -2.23 -5.19 -1.97
N VAL A 32 -1.50 -5.11 -3.09
CA VAL A 32 -1.05 -3.84 -3.66
C VAL A 32 -2.24 -2.96 -4.06
N GLU A 33 -3.32 -3.55 -4.59
CA GLU A 33 -4.56 -2.84 -4.94
C GLU A 33 -5.30 -2.33 -3.70
N GLN A 34 -5.41 -3.14 -2.66
CA GLN A 34 -6.03 -2.76 -1.40
C GLN A 34 -5.32 -1.55 -0.80
N HIS A 35 -4.01 -1.65 -0.55
CA HIS A 35 -3.26 -0.58 0.10
C HIS A 35 -3.12 0.67 -0.76
N PHE A 36 -3.11 0.51 -2.09
CA PHE A 36 -3.20 1.65 -3.00
C PHE A 36 -4.55 2.39 -2.86
N ASN A 37 -5.65 1.66 -2.71
CA ASN A 37 -6.97 2.25 -2.53
C ASN A 37 -7.11 2.94 -1.17
N GLU A 38 -6.50 2.37 -0.11
CA GLU A 38 -6.37 3.01 1.19
C GLU A 38 -5.59 4.33 1.06
N TYR A 39 -4.45 4.31 0.37
CA TYR A 39 -3.65 5.51 0.11
C TYR A 39 -4.42 6.59 -0.66
N LYS A 40 -5.14 6.22 -1.73
CA LYS A 40 -5.98 7.15 -2.52
C LYS A 40 -7.10 7.79 -1.70
N LYS A 41 -7.62 7.07 -0.71
CA LYS A 41 -8.74 7.53 0.14
C LYS A 41 -8.26 8.21 1.43
N ALA A 42 -6.96 8.16 1.72
CA ALA A 42 -6.37 8.73 2.92
C ALA A 42 -6.72 10.21 3.05
N LYS A 43 -7.15 10.61 4.25
CA LYS A 43 -7.52 11.98 4.60
C LYS A 43 -6.47 12.67 5.46
N SER A 44 -5.47 11.92 5.92
CA SER A 44 -4.38 12.41 6.77
C SER A 44 -3.03 11.85 6.32
N ALA A 45 -1.96 12.52 6.76
CA ALA A 45 -0.61 12.05 6.55
C ALA A 45 -0.38 10.66 7.17
N ASP A 46 -0.90 10.43 8.37
CA ASP A 46 -0.73 9.15 9.09
C ASP A 46 -1.43 7.99 8.37
N GLU A 47 -2.66 8.20 7.87
CA GLU A 47 -3.36 7.22 7.04
C GLU A 47 -2.57 6.91 5.76
N ALA A 48 -2.05 7.94 5.09
CA ALA A 48 -1.27 7.74 3.88
C ALA A 48 0.07 7.03 4.15
N LEU A 49 0.78 7.37 5.22
CA LEU A 49 2.03 6.70 5.60
C LEU A 49 1.80 5.23 5.93
N THR A 50 0.71 4.93 6.63
CA THR A 50 0.32 3.55 6.96
C THR A 50 0.02 2.77 5.68
N ALA A 51 -0.83 3.30 4.80
CA ALA A 51 -1.16 2.67 3.53
C ALA A 51 0.07 2.48 2.63
N LEU A 52 0.95 3.49 2.53
CA LEU A 52 2.19 3.41 1.75
C LEU A 52 3.18 2.40 2.33
N PHE A 53 3.25 2.25 3.66
CA PHE A 53 4.08 1.23 4.29
C PHE A 53 3.62 -0.18 3.92
N HIS A 54 2.32 -0.46 4.02
CA HIS A 54 1.77 -1.74 3.63
C HIS A 54 1.88 -2.00 2.12
N MET A 55 1.58 -0.99 1.29
CA MET A 55 1.74 -1.07 -0.15
C MET A 55 3.19 -1.38 -0.56
N LYS A 56 4.18 -0.78 0.11
CA LYS A 56 5.60 -1.06 -0.12
C LYS A 56 5.93 -2.52 0.14
N ASN A 57 5.49 -3.08 1.28
CA ASN A 57 5.75 -4.49 1.60
C ASN A 57 5.09 -5.42 0.58
N ALA A 58 3.81 -5.21 0.26
CA ALA A 58 3.10 -5.99 -0.75
C ALA A 58 3.76 -5.90 -2.15
N THR A 59 4.31 -4.72 -2.49
CA THR A 59 5.04 -4.53 -3.76
C THR A 59 6.35 -5.32 -3.77
N ILE A 60 7.07 -5.38 -2.64
CA ILE A 60 8.27 -6.22 -2.49
C ILE A 60 7.90 -7.70 -2.58
N ASP A 61 6.80 -8.11 -1.95
CA ASP A 61 6.35 -9.50 -2.01
C ASP A 61 5.99 -9.93 -3.44
N CYS A 62 5.38 -9.04 -4.23
CA CYS A 62 5.17 -9.25 -5.66
C CYS A 62 6.50 -9.47 -6.41
N TRP A 63 7.53 -8.68 -6.12
CA TRP A 63 8.85 -8.79 -6.73
C TRP A 63 9.50 -10.16 -6.45
N VAL A 64 9.36 -10.64 -5.23
CA VAL A 64 9.95 -11.90 -4.74
C VAL A 64 9.18 -13.11 -5.25
N ASN A 65 7.86 -13.13 -5.08
CA ASN A 65 7.09 -14.36 -5.22
C ASN A 65 6.67 -14.67 -6.66
N LEU A 66 6.70 -13.68 -7.57
CA LEU A 66 6.31 -13.76 -8.98
C LEU A 66 4.90 -14.36 -9.22
N PRO A 67 4.16 -13.90 -10.25
CA PRO A 67 2.88 -14.52 -10.58
C PRO A 67 3.08 -15.96 -11.10
N PRO A 68 2.07 -16.86 -10.99
CA PRO A 68 2.19 -18.27 -11.37
C PRO A 68 2.67 -18.53 -12.81
N LYS A 69 2.38 -17.61 -13.75
CA LYS A 69 2.85 -17.70 -15.14
C LYS A 69 4.35 -17.42 -15.30
N LEU A 70 4.96 -16.73 -14.34
CA LEU A 70 6.36 -16.28 -14.38
C LEU A 70 7.25 -17.03 -13.39
N ASN A 71 6.70 -17.54 -12.28
CA ASN A 71 7.49 -18.23 -11.26
C ASN A 71 8.08 -19.58 -11.72
N GLN A 72 7.56 -20.14 -12.82
CA GLN A 72 8.08 -21.34 -13.48
C GLN A 72 9.22 -21.03 -14.48
N LEU A 73 9.44 -19.76 -14.80
CA LEU A 73 10.46 -19.34 -15.75
C LEU A 73 11.81 -19.13 -15.06
N ASN A 74 12.87 -19.11 -15.86
CA ASN A 74 14.20 -18.75 -15.37
C ASN A 74 14.19 -17.31 -14.81
N GLN A 75 14.92 -17.06 -13.73
CA GLN A 75 15.02 -15.72 -13.12
C GLN A 75 15.54 -14.62 -14.06
N TYR A 76 16.29 -15.00 -15.11
CA TYR A 76 16.80 -14.11 -16.15
C TYR A 76 15.95 -14.11 -17.42
N ASP A 77 14.80 -14.79 -17.42
CA ASP A 77 13.86 -14.74 -18.54
C ASP A 77 13.41 -13.29 -18.78
N PRO A 78 13.40 -12.81 -20.03
CA PRO A 78 13.00 -11.45 -20.36
C PRO A 78 11.64 -11.04 -19.76
N LYS A 79 10.69 -11.97 -19.61
CA LYS A 79 9.38 -11.69 -19.01
C LYS A 79 9.47 -11.49 -17.50
N VAL A 80 10.31 -12.28 -16.82
CA VAL A 80 10.56 -12.12 -15.37
C VAL A 80 11.25 -10.78 -15.10
N LEU A 81 12.26 -10.44 -15.91
CA LEU A 81 12.96 -9.16 -15.82
C LEU A 81 12.02 -7.97 -16.09
N ALA A 82 11.18 -8.07 -17.13
CA ALA A 82 10.21 -7.03 -17.46
C ALA A 82 9.12 -6.85 -16.37
N TYR A 83 8.71 -7.95 -15.73
CA TYR A 83 7.80 -7.90 -14.59
C TYR A 83 8.46 -7.17 -13.43
N ARG A 84 9.65 -7.60 -13.01
CA ARG A 84 10.41 -6.97 -11.90
C ARG A 84 10.65 -5.48 -12.15
N ALA A 85 11.05 -5.10 -13.37
CA ALA A 85 11.20 -3.69 -13.73
C ALA A 85 9.89 -2.88 -13.63
N THR A 86 8.74 -3.51 -13.82
CA THR A 86 7.43 -2.86 -13.60
C THR A 86 7.13 -2.71 -12.12
N ILE A 87 7.47 -3.71 -11.31
CA ILE A 87 7.35 -3.65 -9.85
C ILE A 87 8.29 -2.59 -9.25
N ASP A 88 9.53 -2.51 -9.74
CA ASP A 88 10.52 -1.53 -9.30
C ASP A 88 10.03 -0.09 -9.57
N ARG A 89 9.47 0.17 -10.75
CA ARG A 89 8.84 1.47 -11.06
C ARG A 89 7.70 1.81 -10.11
N LEU A 90 6.88 0.82 -9.73
CA LEU A 90 5.81 1.03 -8.76
C LEU A 90 6.37 1.36 -7.38
N LEU A 91 7.37 0.60 -6.93
CA LEU A 91 8.04 0.77 -5.64
C LEU A 91 8.72 2.13 -5.52
N GLU A 92 9.35 2.62 -6.59
CA GLU A 92 9.90 3.98 -6.67
C GLU A 92 8.82 5.04 -6.40
N GLN A 93 7.64 4.93 -7.04
CA GLN A 93 6.55 5.88 -6.78
C GLN A 93 6.06 5.79 -5.33
N VAL A 94 6.02 4.60 -4.73
CA VAL A 94 5.63 4.41 -3.32
C VAL A 94 6.63 5.11 -2.39
N TYR A 95 7.93 4.98 -2.64
CA TYR A 95 8.94 5.69 -1.88
C TYR A 95 8.86 7.20 -2.05
N LEU A 96 8.69 7.69 -3.27
CA LEU A 96 8.52 9.11 -3.54
C LEU A 96 7.28 9.69 -2.84
N ALA A 97 6.15 8.99 -2.91
CA ALA A 97 4.93 9.38 -2.20
C ALA A 97 5.15 9.42 -0.69
N ARG A 98 5.80 8.40 -0.12
CA ARG A 98 6.13 8.36 1.31
C ARG A 98 7.00 9.53 1.72
N GLN A 99 8.04 9.83 0.94
CA GLN A 99 8.93 10.95 1.22
C GLN A 99 8.16 12.28 1.19
N LEU A 100 7.32 12.50 0.19
CA LEU A 100 6.49 13.70 0.09
C LEU A 100 5.54 13.86 1.29
N VAL A 101 4.94 12.76 1.78
CA VAL A 101 4.09 12.84 2.97
C VAL A 101 4.92 13.19 4.22
N LEU A 102 6.10 12.60 4.39
CA LEU A 102 7.03 12.93 5.49
C LEU A 102 7.51 14.38 5.44
N ASP A 103 7.68 14.93 4.25
CA ASP A 103 8.06 16.33 4.02
C ASP A 103 6.89 17.32 4.22
N GLY A 104 5.72 16.84 4.65
CA GLY A 104 4.50 17.65 4.81
C GLY A 104 3.80 18.01 3.50
N LYS A 105 4.24 17.45 2.37
CA LYS A 105 3.72 17.70 1.02
C LYS A 105 2.64 16.69 0.62
N PHE A 106 1.64 16.51 1.50
CA PHE A 106 0.57 15.52 1.30
C PHE A 106 -0.16 15.64 -0.05
N ASN A 107 -0.47 16.87 -0.46
CA ASN A 107 -1.15 17.12 -1.74
C ASN A 107 -0.28 16.77 -2.96
N GLU A 108 1.04 16.90 -2.87
CA GLU A 108 1.95 16.49 -3.94
C GLU A 108 2.08 14.97 -3.98
N ALA A 109 2.13 14.33 -2.81
CA ALA A 109 2.13 12.88 -2.71
C ALA A 109 0.90 12.30 -3.43
N GLN A 110 -0.31 12.79 -3.10
CA GLN A 110 -1.57 12.30 -3.68
C GLN A 110 -1.59 12.35 -5.23
N LYS A 111 -0.87 13.29 -5.85
CA LYS A 111 -0.77 13.35 -7.32
C LYS A 111 -0.02 12.15 -7.91
N LEU A 112 0.88 11.51 -7.16
CA LEU A 112 1.60 10.31 -7.58
C LEU A 112 0.69 9.09 -7.68
N ALA A 113 -0.48 9.10 -7.03
CA ALA A 113 -1.45 8.01 -7.16
C ALA A 113 -1.84 7.74 -8.63
N LYS A 114 -1.93 8.79 -9.45
CA LYS A 114 -2.20 8.65 -10.89
C LYS A 114 -1.11 7.85 -11.62
N LYS A 115 0.16 8.14 -11.34
CA LYS A 115 1.30 7.42 -11.93
C LYS A 115 1.34 5.97 -11.47
N MET A 116 1.09 5.72 -10.19
CA MET A 116 0.96 4.36 -9.66
C MET A 116 -0.16 3.58 -10.36
N GLU A 117 -1.32 4.23 -10.60
CA GLU A 117 -2.44 3.61 -11.32
C GLU A 117 -2.08 3.23 -12.76
N GLU A 118 -1.34 4.11 -13.47
CA GLU A 118 -0.85 3.85 -14.82
C GLU A 118 0.11 2.65 -14.86
N ILE A 119 1.08 2.59 -13.93
CA ILE A 119 2.03 1.48 -13.83
C ILE A 119 1.31 0.16 -13.53
N LYS A 120 0.35 0.18 -12.59
CA LYS A 120 -0.43 -1.01 -12.23
C LYS A 120 -1.28 -1.51 -13.40
N LYS A 121 -1.92 -0.60 -14.15
CA LYS A 121 -2.68 -0.96 -15.37
C LYS A 121 -1.77 -1.55 -16.45
N GLU A 122 -0.59 -0.97 -16.65
CA GLU A 122 0.41 -1.49 -17.58
C GLU A 122 0.85 -2.91 -17.19
N GLY A 123 1.19 -3.12 -15.91
CA GLY A 123 1.60 -4.41 -15.38
C GLY A 123 0.50 -5.46 -15.47
N HIS A 124 -0.73 -5.12 -15.07
CA HIS A 124 -1.89 -6.00 -15.16
C HIS A 124 -2.11 -6.48 -16.59
N LYS A 125 -2.10 -5.56 -17.57
CA LYS A 125 -2.28 -5.90 -18.99
C LYS A 125 -1.20 -6.85 -19.52
N LYS A 126 0.03 -6.74 -19.02
CA LYS A 126 1.19 -7.51 -19.53
C LYS A 126 1.37 -8.86 -18.85
N PHE A 127 1.01 -8.99 -17.57
CA PHE A 127 1.45 -10.12 -16.74
C PHE A 127 0.32 -10.89 -16.03
N LYS A 128 -0.92 -10.38 -16.03
CA LYS A 128 -2.11 -11.11 -15.55
C LYS A 128 -2.74 -11.90 -16.69
#